data_AF-A0A0A2JMD5-F1
#
_entry.id   AF-A0A0A2JMD5-F1
#
_cell.length_a   1.000
_cell.length_b   1.000
_cell.length_c   1.000
_cell.angle_alpha   90.00
_cell.angle_beta   90.00
_cell.angle_gamma   90.00
#
_symmetry.space_group_name_H-M   'P 1'
#
loop_
_entity.id
_entity.type
_entity.pdbx_description
1 polymer ?
#
loop_
_entity_poly.entity_id
_entity_poly.type
_entity_poly.pdbx_seq_one_letter_code
_entity_poly.pdbx_strand_id
1 'polypeptide(L)'
;MSFSTARAEVQPRYRQLFTELENRFKTTDLGGDKWYILAISTLAASPDPERADQLYLHLTQQADYATSAARQALIRRLREALVKSVPIVGVCKPIEAILSISEVERDEDKDFTFTREGWQCDEANHERGTGWMQKLYARNTTGTLDLFSAHKDFSWLSKEITYGLFLSDRQVLDDLDTQLVVLPGIMSQNLPKETHWHIRGTRRLGVPQEEVQVIWDCVQLVAQFFDVKLHKVPTVEAVEYDV
;
A
#
# COMPACT_ATOMS: atom_id res chain seq x y z
N MET A 1 13.68 28.59 20.39
CA MET A 1 12.33 29.17 20.17
C MET A 1 11.33 28.09 20.53
N SER A 2 10.48 28.33 21.53
CA SER A 2 9.48 27.36 21.97
C SER A 2 8.34 27.36 20.96
N PHE A 3 8.29 26.37 20.07
CA PHE A 3 7.10 26.13 19.26
C PHE A 3 6.00 25.68 20.22
N SER A 4 4.91 26.44 20.24
CA SER A 4 3.68 26.06 20.91
C SER A 4 3.25 24.70 20.37
N THR A 5 3.32 23.65 21.19
CA THR A 5 2.77 22.32 20.91
C THR A 5 1.25 22.41 20.97
N ALA A 6 0.64 23.07 19.98
CA ALA A 6 -0.75 22.77 19.68
C ALA A 6 -0.81 21.27 19.40
N ARG A 7 -1.61 20.53 20.17
CA ARG A 7 -1.80 19.10 19.95
C ARG A 7 -2.24 18.93 18.50
N ALA A 8 -1.48 18.19 17.70
CA ALA A 8 -1.84 18.01 16.29
C ALA A 8 -3.21 17.31 16.24
N GLU A 9 -4.22 18.01 15.71
CA GLU A 9 -5.59 17.53 15.63
C GLU A 9 -5.88 16.98 14.22
N VAL A 10 -6.68 15.92 14.16
CA VAL A 10 -7.16 15.36 12.89
C VAL A 10 -8.22 16.29 12.33
N GLN A 11 -7.98 16.88 11.16
CA GLN A 11 -8.96 17.76 10.53
C GLN A 11 -10.24 16.99 10.20
N PRO A 12 -11.44 17.60 10.35
CA PRO A 12 -12.72 16.90 10.19
C PRO A 12 -12.89 16.16 8.85
N ARG A 13 -12.41 16.75 7.75
CA ARG A 13 -12.51 16.13 6.41
C ARG A 13 -11.75 14.81 6.30
N TYR A 14 -10.55 14.71 6.89
CA TYR A 14 -9.76 13.49 6.88
C TYR A 14 -10.33 12.46 7.84
N ARG A 15 -10.82 12.90 9.02
CA ARG A 15 -11.55 12.01 9.93
C ARG A 15 -12.75 11.36 9.21
N GLN A 16 -13.53 12.13 8.48
CA GLN A 16 -14.67 11.62 7.72
C GLN A 16 -14.22 10.62 6.64
N LEU A 17 -13.19 10.96 5.86
CA LEU A 17 -12.62 10.05 4.85
C LEU A 17 -12.19 8.71 5.46
N PHE A 18 -11.40 8.74 6.53
CA PHE A 18 -10.87 7.53 7.16
C PHE A 18 -11.96 6.68 7.83
N THR A 19 -12.94 7.31 8.49
CA THR A 19 -14.10 6.60 9.03
C THR A 19 -14.93 5.94 7.93
N GLU A 20 -15.09 6.59 6.77
CA GLU A 20 -15.79 5.98 5.62
C GLU A 20 -15.01 4.78 5.06
N LEU A 21 -13.69 4.89 4.90
CA LEU A 21 -12.84 3.76 4.47
C LEU A 21 -12.93 2.57 5.43
N GLU A 22 -12.81 2.84 6.74
CA GLU A 22 -12.94 1.82 7.78
C GLU A 22 -14.32 1.13 7.73
N ASN A 23 -15.39 1.91 7.57
CA ASN A 23 -16.76 1.38 7.50
C ASN A 23 -16.99 0.49 6.28
N ARG A 24 -16.39 0.81 5.13
CA ARG A 24 -16.46 -0.04 3.93
C ARG A 24 -15.72 -1.37 4.14
N PHE A 25 -14.57 -1.35 4.81
CA PHE A 25 -13.86 -2.60 5.12
C PHE A 25 -14.62 -3.47 6.12
N LYS A 26 -15.41 -2.88 7.03
CA LYS A 26 -16.29 -3.64 7.95
C LYS A 26 -17.37 -4.44 7.24
N THR A 27 -17.65 -4.19 5.96
CA THR A 27 -18.58 -4.99 5.15
C THR A 27 -17.90 -6.11 4.37
N THR A 28 -16.63 -6.41 4.66
CA THR A 28 -15.81 -7.42 3.98
C THR A 28 -15.13 -8.34 4.98
N ASP A 29 -14.67 -9.51 4.52
CA ASP A 29 -13.83 -10.44 5.27
C ASP A 29 -12.32 -10.14 5.07
N LEU A 30 -11.96 -9.00 4.46
CA LEU A 30 -10.57 -8.57 4.26
C LEU A 30 -9.81 -8.32 5.57
N GLY A 31 -10.52 -8.06 6.66
CA GLY A 31 -9.95 -7.73 7.97
C GLY A 31 -10.04 -6.24 8.31
N GLY A 32 -10.61 -5.94 9.48
CA GLY A 32 -10.83 -4.58 9.97
C GLY A 32 -9.56 -3.80 10.31
N ASP A 33 -8.40 -4.46 10.31
CA ASP A 33 -7.09 -3.89 10.60
C ASP A 33 -6.23 -3.69 9.33
N LYS A 34 -6.84 -3.77 8.14
CA LYS A 34 -6.13 -3.61 6.86
C LYS A 34 -6.50 -2.36 6.05
N TRP A 35 -7.63 -1.72 6.35
CA TRP A 35 -8.11 -0.54 5.61
C TRP A 35 -7.09 0.60 5.59
N TYR A 36 -6.32 0.78 6.68
CA TYR A 36 -5.32 1.84 6.76
C TYR A 36 -4.09 1.57 5.87
N ILE A 37 -3.85 0.33 5.44
CA ILE A 37 -2.82 0.00 4.45
C ILE A 37 -3.22 0.52 3.08
N LEU A 38 -4.50 0.36 2.70
CA LEU A 38 -5.05 1.00 1.51
C LEU A 38 -5.00 2.53 1.65
N ALA A 39 -5.40 3.06 2.80
CA ALA A 39 -5.41 4.50 3.04
C ALA A 39 -4.00 5.11 2.91
N ILE A 40 -2.98 4.56 3.57
CA ILE A 40 -1.63 5.10 3.49
C ILE A 40 -1.04 5.00 2.08
N SER A 41 -1.36 3.92 1.35
CA SER A 41 -0.85 3.70 -0.02
C SER A 41 -1.49 4.66 -1.03
N THR A 42 -2.80 4.93 -0.88
CA THR A 42 -3.50 5.93 -1.69
C THR A 42 -3.08 7.36 -1.34
N LEU A 43 -2.86 7.69 -0.06
CA LEU A 43 -2.30 8.97 0.36
C LEU A 43 -0.90 9.17 -0.23
N ALA A 44 -0.02 8.18 -0.13
CA ALA A 44 1.32 8.23 -0.73
C ALA A 44 1.28 8.39 -2.26
N ALA A 45 0.23 7.92 -2.94
CA ALA A 45 0.06 8.11 -4.38
C ALA A 45 -0.59 9.46 -4.74
N SER A 46 -1.23 10.14 -3.78
CA SER A 46 -2.04 11.35 -3.98
C SER A 46 -1.21 12.61 -4.28
N PRO A 47 -1.85 13.76 -4.56
CA PRO A 47 -1.18 15.05 -4.63
C PRO A 47 -0.56 15.52 -3.31
N ASP A 48 -1.10 15.09 -2.16
CA ASP A 48 -0.72 15.57 -0.82
C ASP A 48 -0.25 14.38 0.06
N PRO A 49 0.88 13.72 -0.26
CA PRO A 49 1.36 12.54 0.48
C PRO A 49 1.70 12.85 1.95
N GLU A 50 2.00 14.10 2.27
CA GLU A 50 2.30 14.53 3.64
C GLU A 50 1.06 14.50 4.54
N ARG A 51 -0.14 14.30 3.99
CA ARG A 51 -1.38 14.08 4.75
C ARG A 51 -1.45 12.71 5.45
N ALA A 52 -0.41 11.90 5.30
CA ALA A 52 -0.17 10.72 6.13
C ALA A 52 -0.13 11.02 7.64
N ASP A 53 0.24 12.26 8.03
CA ASP A 53 0.14 12.75 9.41
C ASP A 53 -1.29 12.62 9.97
N GLN A 54 -2.29 12.96 9.16
CA GLN A 54 -3.70 12.90 9.54
C GLN A 54 -4.16 11.46 9.76
N LEU A 55 -3.68 10.51 8.94
CA LEU A 55 -4.01 9.09 9.09
C LEU A 55 -3.40 8.54 10.39
N TYR A 56 -2.13 8.84 10.65
CA TYR A 56 -1.48 8.41 11.89
C TYR A 56 -2.16 8.99 13.14
N LEU A 57 -2.48 10.29 13.13
CA LEU A 57 -3.23 10.93 14.22
C LEU A 57 -4.63 10.34 14.40
N HIS A 58 -5.31 9.96 13.31
CA HIS A 58 -6.62 9.31 13.38
C HIS A 58 -6.52 7.94 14.04
N LEU A 59 -5.57 7.11 13.61
CA LEU A 59 -5.36 5.76 14.14
C LEU A 59 -4.95 5.80 15.61
N THR A 60 -4.01 6.67 16.00
CA THR A 60 -3.53 6.78 17.40
C THR A 60 -4.58 7.30 18.39
N GLN A 61 -5.72 7.79 17.92
CA GLN A 61 -6.89 8.13 18.74
C GLN A 61 -7.84 6.94 18.98
N GLN A 62 -7.68 5.82 18.27
CA GLN A 62 -8.49 4.62 18.45
C GLN A 62 -8.01 3.81 19.66
N ALA A 63 -8.93 3.04 20.27
CA ALA A 63 -8.66 2.28 21.49
C ALA A 63 -7.55 1.23 21.33
N ASP A 64 -7.45 0.61 20.14
CA ASP A 64 -6.46 -0.42 19.82
C ASP A 64 -5.01 0.10 19.88
N TYR A 65 -4.83 1.42 19.74
CA TYR A 65 -3.54 2.10 19.75
C TYR A 65 -3.35 2.98 20.99
N ALA A 66 -3.97 2.62 22.11
CA ALA A 66 -3.87 3.38 23.36
C ALA A 66 -2.48 3.32 24.04
N THR A 67 -1.64 2.35 23.67
CA THR A 67 -0.31 2.14 24.27
C THR A 67 0.81 2.41 23.27
N SER A 68 1.99 2.81 23.76
CA SER A 68 3.15 3.04 22.88
C SER A 68 3.61 1.77 22.15
N ALA A 69 3.53 0.60 22.78
CA ALA A 69 3.85 -0.67 22.10
C ALA A 69 2.91 -0.95 20.91
N ALA A 70 1.61 -0.67 21.06
CA ALA A 70 0.65 -0.79 19.96
C ALA A 70 0.93 0.23 18.84
N ARG A 71 1.34 1.45 19.19
CA ARG A 71 1.71 2.49 18.21
C ARG A 71 3.01 2.19 17.48
N GLN A 72 3.99 1.61 18.17
CA GLN A 72 5.22 1.08 17.56
C GLN A 72 4.91 -0.03 16.54
N ALA A 73 3.97 -0.93 16.86
CA ALA A 73 3.51 -1.95 15.92
C ALA A 73 2.77 -1.34 14.72
N LEU A 74 1.95 -0.32 14.96
CA LEU A 74 1.25 0.43 13.92
C LEU A 74 2.21 1.14 12.96
N ILE A 75 3.13 1.95 13.47
CA ILE A 75 4.08 2.69 12.63
C ILE A 75 4.99 1.74 11.85
N ARG A 76 5.32 0.56 12.40
CA ARG A 76 6.03 -0.49 11.66
C ARG A 76 5.24 -0.95 10.42
N ARG A 77 3.93 -1.17 10.54
CA ARG A 77 3.05 -1.54 9.41
C ARG A 77 2.89 -0.39 8.40
N LEU A 78 2.70 0.85 8.86
CA LEU A 78 2.63 2.03 7.98
C LEU A 78 3.94 2.26 7.22
N ARG A 79 5.08 2.19 7.91
CA ARG A 79 6.41 2.29 7.30
C ARG A 79 6.63 1.19 6.28
N GLU A 80 6.25 -0.05 6.59
CA GLU A 80 6.33 -1.15 5.63
C GLU A 80 5.52 -0.88 4.36
N ALA A 81 4.28 -0.40 4.51
CA ALA A 81 3.43 -0.03 3.37
C ALA A 81 4.06 1.08 2.51
N LEU A 82 4.66 2.09 3.14
CA LEU A 82 5.38 3.18 2.46
C LEU A 82 6.65 2.68 1.75
N VAL A 83 7.44 1.81 2.38
CA VAL A 83 8.61 1.17 1.74
C VAL A 83 8.18 0.36 0.52
N LYS A 84 7.13 -0.45 0.62
CA LYS A 84 6.58 -1.22 -0.51
C LYS A 84 5.97 -0.35 -1.61
N SER A 85 5.56 0.88 -1.27
CA SER A 85 5.05 1.87 -2.23
C SER A 85 6.17 2.51 -3.07
N VAL A 86 7.43 2.52 -2.63
CA VAL A 86 8.56 3.15 -3.33
C VAL A 86 8.68 2.73 -4.81
N PRO A 87 8.72 1.44 -5.18
CA PRO A 87 8.79 1.02 -6.58
C PRO A 87 7.49 1.28 -7.36
N ILE A 88 6.39 1.64 -6.69
CA ILE A 88 5.07 1.83 -7.30
C ILE A 88 4.83 3.31 -7.62
N VAL A 89 5.07 4.21 -6.67
CA VAL A 89 4.72 5.64 -6.78
C VAL A 89 5.96 6.56 -6.85
N GLY A 90 7.17 5.98 -6.83
CA GLY A 90 8.43 6.70 -6.74
C GLY A 90 8.81 7.05 -5.30
N VAL A 91 10.11 7.22 -5.04
CA VAL A 91 10.65 7.33 -3.67
C VAL A 91 10.26 8.62 -2.93
N CYS A 92 10.05 9.73 -3.65
CA CYS A 92 9.84 11.02 -3.02
C CYS A 92 8.53 11.06 -2.22
N LYS A 93 7.43 10.50 -2.72
CA LYS A 93 6.14 10.59 -2.03
C LYS A 93 6.10 9.80 -0.71
N PRO A 94 6.59 8.56 -0.64
CA PRO A 94 6.73 7.86 0.65
C PRO A 94 7.66 8.57 1.64
N ILE A 95 8.69 9.29 1.16
CA ILE A 95 9.55 10.13 2.03
C ILE A 95 8.73 11.26 2.66
N GLU A 96 7.98 12.03 1.87
CA GLU A 96 7.11 13.10 2.38
C GLU A 96 6.10 12.55 3.41
N ALA A 97 5.50 11.39 3.13
CA ALA A 97 4.54 10.75 4.02
C ALA A 97 5.14 10.29 5.36
N ILE A 98 6.32 9.65 5.36
CA ILE A 98 6.92 9.19 6.62
C ILE A 98 7.48 10.35 7.45
N LEU A 99 8.01 11.39 6.79
CA LEU A 99 8.49 12.58 7.48
C LEU A 99 7.35 13.33 8.17
N SER A 100 6.20 13.49 7.53
CA SER A 100 5.05 14.14 8.16
C SER A 100 4.48 13.35 9.34
N ILE A 101 4.50 12.02 9.30
CA ILE A 101 4.18 11.20 10.47
C ILE A 101 5.20 11.44 11.59
N SER A 102 6.50 11.47 11.26
CA SER A 102 7.57 11.70 12.24
C SER A 102 7.47 13.06 12.95
N GLU A 103 6.86 14.07 12.34
CA GLU A 103 6.64 15.40 12.95
C GLU A 103 5.59 15.37 14.07
N VAL A 104 4.65 14.44 14.02
CA VAL A 104 3.54 14.31 14.98
C VAL A 104 3.68 13.10 15.91
N GLU A 105 4.65 12.23 15.64
CA GLU A 105 4.95 11.05 16.45
C GLU A 105 5.63 11.41 17.78
N ARG A 106 5.11 10.87 18.88
CA ARG A 106 5.72 11.05 20.21
C ARG A 106 6.99 10.20 20.31
N ASP A 107 7.98 10.67 21.07
CA ASP A 107 9.26 9.98 21.19
C ASP A 107 9.11 8.52 21.68
N GLU A 108 8.19 8.26 22.60
CA GLU A 108 7.92 6.91 23.10
C GLU A 108 7.22 5.98 22.09
N ASP A 109 6.58 6.53 21.06
CA ASP A 109 5.85 5.77 20.04
C ASP A 109 6.74 5.35 18.85
N LYS A 110 7.95 5.92 18.74
CA LYS A 110 8.91 5.65 17.66
C LYS A 110 9.41 4.21 17.69
N ASP A 111 9.38 3.56 16.53
CA ASP A 111 9.93 2.22 16.32
C ASP A 111 11.23 2.25 15.51
N PHE A 112 12.35 1.90 16.14
CA PHE A 112 13.68 1.93 15.52
C PHE A 112 14.10 0.62 14.83
N THR A 113 13.18 -0.35 14.70
CA THR A 113 13.49 -1.59 13.97
C THR A 113 13.70 -1.34 12.48
N PHE A 114 14.52 -2.19 11.85
CA PHE A 114 14.84 -2.09 10.42
C PHE A 114 14.76 -3.46 9.76
N THR A 115 13.79 -3.64 8.84
CA THR A 115 13.48 -4.95 8.24
C THR A 115 14.37 -5.33 7.04
N ARG A 116 15.23 -4.41 6.57
CA ARG A 116 16.13 -4.63 5.42
C ARG A 116 17.59 -4.71 5.83
N GLU A 117 17.87 -4.78 7.13
CA GLU A 117 19.24 -4.95 7.62
C GLU A 117 19.83 -6.24 7.05
N GLY A 118 21.01 -6.12 6.43
CA GLY A 118 21.71 -7.27 5.84
C GLY A 118 21.09 -7.84 4.55
N TRP A 119 20.06 -7.21 3.96
CA TRP A 119 19.48 -7.69 2.70
C TRP A 119 20.54 -7.84 1.59
N GLN A 120 20.46 -8.93 0.83
CA GLN A 120 21.31 -9.23 -0.31
C GLN A 120 20.48 -9.56 -1.55
N CYS A 121 21.00 -9.23 -2.72
CA CYS A 121 20.46 -9.66 -4.00
C CYS A 121 20.99 -11.07 -4.34
N ASP A 122 20.57 -12.06 -3.55
CA ASP A 122 21.00 -13.46 -3.65
C ASP A 122 19.92 -14.40 -4.20
N GLU A 123 20.19 -15.70 -4.26
CA GLU A 123 19.23 -16.70 -4.75
C GLU A 123 17.97 -16.74 -3.88
N ALA A 124 18.09 -16.57 -2.56
CA ALA A 124 16.93 -16.55 -1.67
C ALA A 124 16.03 -15.34 -1.96
N ASN A 125 16.61 -14.18 -2.29
CA ASN A 125 15.85 -13.03 -2.79
C ASN A 125 15.15 -13.34 -4.11
N HIS A 126 15.86 -13.96 -5.05
CA HIS A 126 15.31 -14.34 -6.35
C HIS A 126 14.10 -15.29 -6.19
N GLU A 127 14.23 -16.34 -5.38
CA GLU A 127 13.18 -17.32 -5.12
C GLU A 127 11.93 -16.69 -4.48
N ARG A 128 12.12 -15.81 -3.48
CA ARG A 128 10.98 -15.08 -2.87
C ARG A 128 10.30 -14.15 -3.88
N GLY A 129 11.08 -13.39 -4.64
CA GLY A 129 10.58 -12.45 -5.64
C GLY A 129 9.78 -13.18 -6.73
N THR A 130 10.39 -14.17 -7.36
CA THR A 130 9.74 -14.96 -8.43
C THR A 130 8.58 -15.80 -7.92
N GLY A 131 8.66 -16.36 -6.72
CA GLY A 131 7.54 -17.05 -6.07
C GLY A 131 6.33 -16.14 -5.85
N TRP A 132 6.56 -14.88 -5.42
CA TRP A 132 5.48 -13.90 -5.32
C TRP A 132 4.87 -13.54 -6.68
N MET A 133 5.70 -13.33 -7.71
CA MET A 133 5.22 -13.10 -9.07
C MET A 133 4.35 -14.27 -9.56
N GLN A 134 4.78 -15.51 -9.33
CA GLN A 134 4.04 -16.69 -9.75
C GLN A 134 2.66 -16.79 -9.09
N LYS A 135 2.53 -16.44 -7.80
CA LYS A 135 1.22 -16.39 -7.14
C LYS A 135 0.26 -15.41 -7.81
N LEU A 136 0.74 -14.21 -8.17
CA LEU A 136 -0.12 -13.16 -8.76
C LEU A 136 -0.43 -13.39 -10.24
N TYR A 137 0.61 -13.68 -11.02
CA TYR A 137 0.50 -13.80 -12.47
C TYR A 137 0.15 -15.23 -12.92
N ALA A 138 0.35 -16.24 -12.07
CA ALA A 138 0.04 -17.64 -12.35
C ALA A 138 0.50 -18.05 -13.76
N ARG A 139 -0.42 -18.56 -14.58
CA ARG A 139 -0.18 -18.94 -15.99
C ARG A 139 0.32 -17.80 -16.89
N ASN A 140 0.19 -16.53 -16.47
CA ASN A 140 0.64 -15.36 -17.23
C ASN A 140 2.05 -14.89 -16.85
N THR A 141 2.75 -15.56 -15.92
CA THR A 141 4.06 -15.11 -15.44
C THR A 141 5.07 -14.98 -16.59
N THR A 142 5.24 -16.03 -17.39
CA THR A 142 6.17 -16.03 -18.54
C THR A 142 5.80 -14.96 -19.56
N GLY A 143 4.54 -14.91 -19.98
CA GLY A 143 4.08 -13.92 -20.96
C GLY A 143 4.23 -12.48 -20.49
N THR A 144 4.12 -12.21 -19.18
CA THR A 144 4.36 -10.88 -18.60
C THR A 144 5.85 -10.53 -18.64
N LEU A 145 6.73 -11.49 -18.29
CA LEU A 145 8.18 -11.31 -18.35
C LEU A 145 8.70 -11.17 -19.80
N ASP A 146 8.06 -11.83 -20.76
CA ASP A 146 8.42 -11.77 -22.17
C ASP A 146 8.17 -10.38 -22.79
N LEU A 147 7.29 -9.57 -22.20
CA LEU A 147 7.14 -8.15 -22.55
C LEU A 147 8.45 -7.37 -22.38
N PHE A 148 9.37 -7.87 -21.54
CA PHE A 148 10.68 -7.29 -21.28
C PHE A 148 11.82 -8.02 -22.01
N SER A 149 11.53 -8.89 -22.98
CA SER A 149 12.55 -9.65 -23.72
C SER A 149 13.62 -8.77 -24.38
N ALA A 150 13.22 -7.61 -24.91
CA ALA A 150 14.13 -6.58 -25.45
C ALA A 150 14.64 -5.58 -24.40
N HIS A 151 14.14 -5.65 -23.17
CA HIS A 151 14.37 -4.69 -22.08
C HIS A 151 14.79 -5.43 -20.81
N LYS A 152 15.87 -6.21 -20.91
CA LYS A 152 16.29 -7.17 -19.87
C LYS A 152 16.46 -6.55 -18.48
N ASP A 153 16.87 -5.28 -18.42
CA ASP A 153 16.99 -4.54 -17.16
C ASP A 153 15.64 -4.44 -16.42
N PHE A 154 14.52 -4.30 -17.14
CA PHE A 154 13.19 -4.32 -16.51
C PHE A 154 12.79 -5.71 -16.01
N SER A 155 13.23 -6.77 -16.69
CA SER A 155 13.03 -8.15 -16.21
C SER A 155 13.81 -8.39 -14.92
N TRP A 156 15.08 -7.99 -14.89
CA TRP A 156 15.93 -8.08 -13.70
C TRP A 156 15.42 -7.20 -12.56
N LEU A 157 15.10 -5.93 -12.83
CA LEU A 157 14.54 -5.00 -11.86
C LEU A 157 13.25 -5.56 -11.25
N SER A 158 12.38 -6.14 -12.07
CA SER A 158 11.14 -6.74 -11.58
C SER A 158 11.42 -7.89 -10.62
N LYS A 159 12.25 -8.86 -11.00
CA LYS A 159 12.49 -10.06 -10.19
C LYS A 159 13.28 -9.76 -8.93
N GLU A 160 14.41 -9.07 -9.06
CA GLU A 160 15.36 -8.93 -7.98
C GLU A 160 15.04 -7.77 -7.03
N ILE A 161 14.55 -6.66 -7.57
CA ILE A 161 14.38 -5.43 -6.81
C ILE A 161 12.91 -5.23 -6.46
N THR A 162 12.03 -5.04 -7.45
CA THR A 162 10.61 -4.76 -7.18
C THR A 162 9.98 -5.90 -6.40
N TYR A 163 10.05 -7.13 -6.91
CA TYR A 163 9.48 -8.28 -6.21
C TYR A 163 10.42 -8.80 -5.12
N GLY A 164 11.70 -9.03 -5.41
CA GLY A 164 12.67 -9.54 -4.43
C GLY A 164 12.80 -8.67 -3.18
N LEU A 165 13.30 -7.44 -3.32
CA LEU A 165 13.53 -6.53 -2.19
C LEU A 165 12.24 -5.98 -1.58
N PHE A 166 11.33 -5.44 -2.39
CA PHE A 166 10.20 -4.67 -1.86
C PHE A 166 8.97 -5.55 -1.61
N LEU A 167 8.45 -6.21 -2.64
CA LEU A 167 7.09 -6.76 -2.59
C LEU A 167 7.00 -8.19 -2.05
N SER A 168 8.10 -8.94 -1.95
CA SER A 168 8.09 -10.34 -1.45
C SER A 168 8.42 -10.47 0.04
N ASP A 169 8.89 -9.40 0.69
CA ASP A 169 9.12 -9.42 2.14
C ASP A 169 7.80 -9.63 2.90
N ARG A 170 7.80 -10.49 3.92
CA ARG A 170 6.63 -10.85 4.74
C ARG A 170 6.88 -10.68 6.24
N GLN A 171 7.94 -9.97 6.63
CA GLN A 171 8.26 -9.78 8.05
C GLN A 171 7.18 -8.96 8.78
N VAL A 172 6.49 -8.07 8.06
CA VAL A 172 5.52 -7.13 8.65
C VAL A 172 4.15 -7.15 7.95
N LEU A 173 4.11 -7.19 6.62
CA LEU A 173 2.88 -7.21 5.82
C LEU A 173 2.75 -8.53 5.05
N ASP A 174 1.59 -9.18 5.18
CA ASP A 174 1.27 -10.45 4.52
C ASP A 174 0.99 -10.32 3.00
N ASP A 175 0.52 -11.39 2.34
CA ASP A 175 0.19 -11.41 0.91
C ASP A 175 -0.93 -10.40 0.56
N LEU A 176 -1.99 -10.32 1.38
CA LEU A 176 -3.14 -9.44 1.16
C LEU A 176 -2.78 -7.98 1.50
N ASP A 177 -2.13 -7.76 2.64
CA ASP A 177 -1.57 -6.46 3.04
C ASP A 177 -0.71 -5.88 1.90
N THR A 178 0.13 -6.71 1.28
CA THR A 178 0.96 -6.29 0.15
C THR A 178 0.14 -5.89 -1.07
N GLN A 179 -0.93 -6.62 -1.42
CA GLN A 179 -1.81 -6.18 -2.51
C GLN A 179 -2.59 -4.90 -2.16
N LEU A 180 -2.92 -4.68 -0.89
CA LEU A 180 -3.51 -3.41 -0.42
C LEU A 180 -2.52 -2.24 -0.47
N VAL A 181 -1.23 -2.50 -0.71
CA VAL A 181 -0.27 -1.47 -1.12
C VAL A 181 -0.26 -1.30 -2.62
N VAL A 182 -0.05 -2.40 -3.34
CA VAL A 182 0.29 -2.38 -4.77
C VAL A 182 -0.90 -1.97 -5.63
N LEU A 183 -2.07 -2.61 -5.48
CA LEU A 183 -3.24 -2.29 -6.28
C LEU A 183 -3.70 -0.83 -6.06
N PRO A 184 -3.89 -0.36 -4.81
CA PRO A 184 -4.24 1.04 -4.56
C PRO A 184 -3.20 2.03 -5.08
N GLY A 185 -1.90 1.80 -4.84
CA GLY A 185 -0.84 2.69 -5.30
C GLY A 185 -0.74 2.80 -6.83
N ILE A 186 -0.96 1.71 -7.56
CA ILE A 186 -1.00 1.69 -9.03
C ILE A 186 -2.27 2.40 -9.54
N MET A 187 -3.42 2.03 -8.97
CA MET A 187 -4.72 2.51 -9.42
C MET A 187 -4.86 4.03 -9.20
N SER A 188 -4.35 4.56 -8.09
CA SER A 188 -4.29 6.02 -7.82
C SER A 188 -3.47 6.81 -8.84
N GLN A 189 -2.58 6.16 -9.60
CA GLN A 189 -1.82 6.78 -10.69
C GLN A 189 -2.54 6.67 -12.05
N ASN A 190 -3.76 6.12 -12.08
CA ASN A 190 -4.60 6.00 -13.26
C ASN A 190 -3.95 5.16 -14.39
N LEU A 191 -3.22 4.10 -14.01
CA LEU A 191 -2.47 3.21 -14.91
C LEU A 191 -3.31 1.98 -15.32
N PRO A 192 -3.83 1.89 -16.56
CA PRO A 192 -4.82 0.89 -16.94
C PRO A 192 -4.30 -0.55 -16.91
N LYS A 193 -3.12 -0.78 -17.49
CA LYS A 193 -2.57 -2.12 -17.71
C LYS A 193 -2.17 -2.77 -16.39
N GLU A 194 -1.45 -2.03 -15.56
CA GLU A 194 -0.97 -2.50 -14.27
C GLU A 194 -2.15 -2.66 -13.29
N THR A 195 -3.17 -1.78 -13.35
CA THR A 195 -4.40 -1.96 -12.58
C THR A 195 -5.12 -3.26 -12.98
N HIS A 196 -5.27 -3.56 -14.28
CA HIS A 196 -5.84 -4.84 -14.74
C HIS A 196 -5.08 -6.02 -14.13
N TRP A 197 -3.75 -6.00 -14.22
CA TRP A 197 -2.91 -7.08 -13.72
C TRP A 197 -3.08 -7.32 -12.21
N HIS A 198 -3.20 -6.25 -11.43
CA HIS A 198 -3.30 -6.35 -9.97
C HIS A 198 -4.72 -6.57 -9.44
N ILE A 199 -5.77 -6.17 -10.17
CA ILE A 199 -7.13 -6.65 -9.91
C ILE A 199 -7.16 -8.18 -10.09
N ARG A 200 -6.66 -8.67 -11.23
CA ARG A 200 -6.57 -10.11 -11.52
C ARG A 200 -5.72 -10.85 -10.50
N GLY A 201 -4.55 -10.30 -10.16
CA GLY A 201 -3.65 -10.88 -9.16
C GLY A 201 -4.31 -11.00 -7.79
N THR A 202 -5.02 -9.95 -7.35
CA THR A 202 -5.75 -9.95 -6.07
C THR A 202 -6.86 -11.00 -6.06
N ARG A 203 -7.62 -11.14 -7.17
CA ARG A 203 -8.61 -12.23 -7.33
C ARG A 203 -7.97 -13.62 -7.22
N ARG A 204 -6.80 -13.83 -7.84
CA ARG A 204 -6.06 -15.11 -7.79
C ARG A 204 -5.47 -15.46 -6.43
N LEU A 205 -5.32 -14.48 -5.54
CA LEU A 205 -5.01 -14.74 -4.12
C LEU A 205 -6.20 -15.27 -3.33
N GLY A 206 -7.38 -15.38 -3.97
CA GLY A 206 -8.60 -15.89 -3.35
C GLY A 206 -9.52 -14.81 -2.79
N VAL A 207 -9.19 -13.53 -2.96
CA VAL A 207 -10.05 -12.42 -2.51
C VAL A 207 -11.29 -12.36 -3.40
N PRO A 208 -12.52 -12.50 -2.86
CA PRO A 208 -13.77 -12.49 -3.64
C PRO A 208 -13.96 -11.23 -4.49
N GLN A 209 -14.72 -11.34 -5.59
CA GLN A 209 -14.90 -10.24 -6.55
C GLN A 209 -15.51 -9.00 -5.89
N GLU A 210 -16.50 -9.22 -5.04
CA GLU A 210 -17.20 -8.21 -4.25
C GLU A 210 -16.25 -7.47 -3.29
N GLU A 211 -15.25 -8.14 -2.74
CA GLU A 211 -14.25 -7.50 -1.86
C GLU A 211 -13.21 -6.73 -2.66
N VAL A 212 -12.81 -7.25 -3.83
CA VAL A 212 -11.97 -6.48 -4.78
C VAL A 212 -12.73 -5.24 -5.26
N GLN A 213 -14.05 -5.31 -5.42
CA GLN A 213 -14.88 -4.15 -5.73
C GLN A 213 -14.85 -3.12 -4.60
N VAL A 214 -14.91 -3.54 -3.32
CA VAL A 214 -14.76 -2.61 -2.19
C VAL A 214 -13.39 -1.93 -2.18
N ILE A 215 -12.31 -2.66 -2.47
CA ILE A 215 -10.96 -2.09 -2.63
C ILE A 215 -10.97 -1.02 -3.73
N TRP A 216 -11.50 -1.35 -4.91
CA TRP A 216 -11.60 -0.44 -6.05
C TRP A 216 -12.40 0.83 -5.71
N ASP A 217 -13.56 0.67 -5.06
CA ASP A 217 -14.42 1.78 -4.65
C ASP A 217 -13.72 2.69 -3.62
N CYS A 218 -12.97 2.11 -2.69
CA CYS A 218 -12.19 2.87 -1.71
C CYS A 218 -11.09 3.71 -2.39
N VAL A 219 -10.42 3.18 -3.41
CA VAL A 219 -9.41 3.94 -4.17
C VAL A 219 -10.06 5.09 -4.93
N GLN A 220 -11.23 4.88 -5.55
CA GLN A 220 -12.00 5.95 -6.20
C GLN A 220 -12.42 7.03 -5.20
N LEU A 221 -12.87 6.63 -4.01
CA LEU A 221 -13.26 7.57 -2.95
C LEU A 221 -12.10 8.48 -2.56
N VAL A 222 -10.90 7.92 -2.33
CA VAL A 222 -9.72 8.72 -1.99
C VAL A 222 -9.32 9.62 -3.16
N ALA A 223 -9.35 9.12 -4.40
CA ALA A 223 -9.03 9.94 -5.57
C ALA A 223 -9.99 11.13 -5.71
N GLN A 224 -11.30 10.90 -5.54
CA GLN A 224 -12.32 11.96 -5.54
C GLN A 224 -12.10 12.98 -4.42
N PHE A 225 -11.69 12.54 -3.23
CA PHE A 225 -11.37 13.43 -2.12
C PHE A 225 -10.26 14.44 -2.45
N PHE A 226 -9.31 14.05 -3.33
CA PHE A 226 -8.23 14.92 -3.82
C PHE A 226 -8.51 15.51 -5.21
N ASP A 227 -9.76 15.50 -5.67
CA ASP A 227 -10.17 15.99 -7.00
C ASP A 227 -9.42 15.31 -8.18
N VAL A 228 -8.94 14.08 -7.97
CA VAL A 228 -8.25 13.27 -8.99
C VAL A 228 -9.24 12.35 -9.69
N LYS A 229 -9.25 12.38 -11.03
CA LYS A 229 -10.12 11.53 -11.86
C LYS A 229 -9.43 10.27 -12.38
N LEU A 230 -9.80 9.11 -11.86
CA LEU A 230 -9.34 7.80 -12.33
C LEU A 230 -10.22 7.27 -13.48
N HIS A 231 -9.94 7.73 -14.70
CA HIS A 231 -10.76 7.45 -15.89
C HIS A 231 -10.20 6.35 -16.82
N LYS A 232 -8.99 5.87 -16.56
CA LYS A 232 -8.33 4.81 -17.35
C LYS A 232 -8.41 3.45 -16.67
N VAL A 233 -8.68 3.44 -15.37
CA VAL A 233 -8.68 2.20 -14.56
C VAL A 233 -9.83 1.29 -15.01
N PRO A 234 -9.59 0.00 -15.28
CA PRO A 234 -10.64 -0.95 -15.62
C PRO A 234 -11.56 -1.19 -14.42
N THR A 235 -12.80 -1.62 -14.70
CA THR A 235 -13.71 -2.12 -13.65
C THR A 235 -13.30 -3.53 -13.22
N VAL A 236 -13.70 -3.95 -12.03
CA VAL A 236 -13.43 -5.32 -11.55
C VAL A 236 -14.10 -6.36 -12.45
N GLU A 237 -15.35 -6.13 -12.84
CA GLU A 237 -16.09 -6.98 -13.78
C GLU A 237 -15.36 -7.14 -15.12
N ALA A 238 -14.77 -6.07 -15.66
CA ALA A 238 -14.03 -6.12 -16.90
C ALA A 238 -12.72 -6.92 -16.81
N VAL A 239 -12.27 -7.33 -15.62
CA VAL A 239 -11.07 -8.16 -15.44
C VAL A 239 -11.43 -9.62 -15.18
N GLU A 240 -12.66 -9.92 -14.74
CA GLU A 240 -13.06 -11.23 -14.22
C GLU A 240 -12.90 -12.38 -15.23
N TYR A 241 -13.04 -12.10 -16.54
CA TYR A 241 -12.84 -13.11 -17.60
C TYR A 241 -11.41 -13.68 -17.65
N ASP A 242 -10.44 -12.99 -17.05
CA ASP A 242 -9.01 -13.32 -17.10
C ASP A 242 -8.50 -13.92 -15.77
N VAL A 243 -9.35 -14.04 -14.75
CA VAL A 243 -9.00 -14.60 -13.43
C VAL A 243 -8.62 -16.07 -13.55
#